data_AF-A0A376RNL8-F1
#
_entry.id   AF-A0A376RNL8-F1
#
_cell.length_a   1.000
_cell.length_b   1.000
_cell.length_c   1.000
_cell.angle_alpha   90.00
_cell.angle_beta   90.00
_cell.angle_gamma   90.00
#
_symmetry.space_group_name_H-M   'P 1'
#
loop_
_entity.id
_entity.type
_entity.pdbx_description
1 polymer ?
#
loop_
_entity_poly.entity_id
_entity_poly.type
_entity_poly.pdbx_seq_one_letter_code
_entity_poly.pdbx_strand_id
1 'polypeptide(L)'
;MTARHGALFEVEFNDDRSVLDILNSIGHMPLPPYIDRPDEDADRELYQTVYSEKPGAVAAPTAGLHFDEPLLEKLRAKGVEMAFVTLHVGAGTFQPVRVDTIEDHIMHSEYAEVPQDVVDAVLAAKARGNRVIAVGTTSVRSLESAAQAAEKRSH
;
A
#
# COMPACT_ATOMS: atom_id res chain seq x y z
N MET A 1 -5.37 21.93 -15.76
CA MET A 1 -6.37 21.81 -14.68
C MET A 1 -7.74 22.02 -15.29
N THR A 2 -8.62 21.03 -15.18
CA THR A 2 -9.96 21.01 -15.78
C THR A 2 -11.06 21.25 -14.75
N ALA A 3 -10.86 20.83 -13.50
CA ALA A 3 -11.79 21.06 -12.39
C ALA A 3 -11.09 21.07 -11.02
N ARG A 4 -11.82 21.50 -9.99
CA ARG A 4 -11.40 21.44 -8.58
C ARG A 4 -12.48 20.80 -7.73
N HIS A 5 -12.10 19.78 -6.96
CA HIS A 5 -12.96 19.04 -6.06
C HIS A 5 -12.42 19.18 -4.63
N GLY A 6 -12.70 20.32 -4.00
CA GLY A 6 -12.16 20.67 -2.68
C GLY A 6 -10.63 20.83 -2.69
N ALA A 7 -9.92 19.90 -2.04
CA ALA A 7 -8.46 19.87 -2.01
C ALA A 7 -7.83 19.13 -3.22
N LEU A 8 -8.64 18.43 -4.01
CA LEU A 8 -8.17 17.67 -5.17
C LEU A 8 -8.33 18.50 -6.45
N PHE A 9 -7.41 18.28 -7.39
CA PHE A 9 -7.41 18.90 -8.71
C PHE A 9 -7.62 17.83 -9.77
N GLU A 10 -8.48 18.13 -10.73
CA GLU A 10 -8.61 17.34 -11.95
C GLU A 10 -7.67 17.94 -13.01
N VAL A 11 -6.82 17.10 -13.57
CA VAL A 11 -5.75 17.51 -14.50
C VAL A 11 -5.81 16.64 -15.73
N GLU A 12 -5.84 17.30 -16.89
CA GLU A 12 -5.69 16.67 -18.19
C GLU A 12 -4.25 16.91 -18.68
N PHE A 13 -3.61 15.86 -19.17
CA PHE A 13 -2.27 15.90 -19.74
C PHE A 13 -2.39 15.85 -21.27
N ASN A 14 -2.05 16.94 -21.93
CA ASN A 14 -2.01 17.02 -23.40
C ASN A 14 -0.64 16.57 -23.92
N ASP A 15 -0.34 15.28 -23.76
CA ASP A 15 0.91 14.64 -24.15
C ASP A 15 0.59 13.21 -24.63
N ASP A 16 1.37 12.69 -25.59
CA ASP A 16 1.14 11.37 -26.17
C ASP A 16 1.57 10.23 -25.23
N ARG A 17 2.36 10.54 -24.18
CA ARG A 17 2.82 9.58 -23.18
C ARG A 17 1.71 9.24 -22.18
N SER A 18 1.82 8.08 -21.53
CA SER A 18 0.91 7.74 -20.43
C SER A 18 1.11 8.68 -19.24
N VAL A 19 0.07 8.88 -18.43
CA VAL A 19 0.16 9.70 -17.21
C VAL A 19 1.29 9.20 -16.29
N LEU A 20 1.49 7.89 -16.18
CA LEU A 20 2.56 7.32 -15.37
C LEU A 20 3.94 7.66 -15.92
N ASP A 21 4.13 7.63 -17.25
CA ASP A 21 5.43 8.00 -17.86
C ASP A 21 5.75 9.48 -17.65
N ILE A 22 4.74 10.35 -17.78
CA ILE A 22 4.89 11.77 -17.52
C ILE A 22 5.29 11.97 -16.06
N LEU A 23 4.54 11.40 -15.11
CA LEU A 23 4.81 11.51 -13.68
C LEU A 23 6.19 10.94 -13.31
N ASN A 24 6.61 9.82 -13.89
CA ASN A 24 7.93 9.24 -13.65
C ASN A 24 9.06 10.13 -14.19
N SER A 25 8.83 10.83 -15.31
CA SER A 25 9.83 11.69 -15.94
C SER A 25 10.06 13.04 -15.25
N ILE A 26 9.06 13.55 -14.52
CA ILE A 26 9.13 14.88 -13.87
C ILE A 26 8.92 14.84 -12.35
N GLY A 27 8.48 13.70 -11.81
CA GLY A 27 8.12 13.54 -10.41
C GLY A 27 9.34 13.26 -9.53
N HIS A 28 9.24 13.73 -8.29
CA HIS A 28 10.22 13.56 -7.22
C HIS A 28 9.65 12.66 -6.13
N MET A 29 10.51 11.92 -5.43
CA MET A 29 10.10 11.11 -4.29
C MET A 29 9.60 12.03 -3.16
N PRO A 30 8.37 11.85 -2.64
CA PRO A 30 7.87 12.66 -1.54
C PRO A 30 8.51 12.18 -0.22
N LEU A 31 9.73 12.64 0.05
CA LEU A 31 10.40 12.36 1.31
C LEU A 31 9.58 12.92 2.50
N PRO A 32 9.60 12.26 3.67
CA PRO A 32 8.92 12.74 4.86
C PRO A 32 9.38 14.14 5.25
N PRO A 33 8.52 14.96 5.89
CA PRO A 33 8.85 16.33 6.25
C PRO A 33 10.01 16.46 7.25
N TYR A 34 10.45 15.36 7.87
CA TYR A 34 11.61 15.32 8.75
C TYR A 34 12.94 15.05 8.02
N ILE A 35 12.92 14.76 6.71
CA ILE A 35 14.10 14.63 5.87
C ILE A 35 14.27 15.92 5.08
N ASP A 36 15.15 16.80 5.55
CA ASP A 36 15.41 18.13 4.95
C ASP A 36 16.55 18.07 3.92
N ARG A 37 16.32 17.32 2.83
CA ARG A 37 17.19 17.29 1.64
C ARG A 37 16.40 16.94 0.37
N PRO A 38 16.91 17.27 -0.83
CA PRO A 38 16.36 16.76 -2.09
C PRO A 38 16.41 15.23 -2.14
N ASP A 39 15.52 14.63 -2.94
CA ASP A 39 15.55 13.20 -3.24
C ASP A 39 16.74 12.84 -4.12
N GLU A 40 17.27 11.64 -3.88
CA GLU A 40 18.34 11.01 -4.64
C GLU A 40 17.79 9.75 -5.32
N ASP A 41 18.47 9.25 -6.36
CA ASP A 41 18.05 8.04 -7.06
C ASP A 41 17.89 6.84 -6.10
N ALA A 42 18.77 6.75 -5.10
CA ALA A 42 18.71 5.72 -4.07
C ALA A 42 17.44 5.78 -3.21
N ASP A 43 16.82 6.96 -3.04
CA ASP A 43 15.58 7.07 -2.29
C ASP A 43 14.46 6.32 -2.99
N ARG A 44 14.43 6.27 -4.34
CA ARG A 44 13.41 5.52 -5.09
C ARG A 44 13.43 4.03 -4.74
N GLU A 45 14.62 3.47 -4.54
CA GLU A 45 14.81 2.08 -4.15
C GLU A 45 14.49 1.86 -2.66
N LEU A 46 14.97 2.75 -1.78
CA LEU A 46 14.79 2.65 -0.33
C LEU A 46 13.35 2.91 0.13
N TYR A 47 12.55 3.63 -0.66
CA TYR A 47 11.15 3.92 -0.37
C TYR A 47 10.18 2.82 -0.81
N GLN A 48 10.70 1.66 -1.22
CA GLN A 48 9.94 0.49 -1.62
C GLN A 48 10.40 -0.75 -0.84
N THR A 49 9.48 -1.67 -0.57
CA THR A 49 9.88 -2.99 -0.05
C THR A 49 10.57 -3.78 -1.16
N VAL A 50 11.48 -4.68 -0.81
CA VAL A 50 12.18 -5.56 -1.77
C VAL A 50 11.24 -6.49 -2.55
N TYR A 51 9.98 -6.57 -2.14
CA TYR A 51 8.90 -7.37 -2.76
C TYR A 51 7.76 -6.48 -3.32
N SER A 52 8.01 -5.20 -3.58
CA SER A 52 7.03 -4.30 -4.21
C SER A 52 6.90 -4.62 -5.71
N GLU A 53 5.70 -4.97 -6.17
CA GLU A 53 5.46 -5.37 -7.57
C GLU A 53 4.59 -4.38 -8.36
N LYS A 54 3.71 -3.61 -7.70
CA LYS A 54 2.73 -2.74 -8.35
C LYS A 54 3.07 -1.25 -8.15
N PRO A 55 3.36 -0.50 -9.23
CA PRO A 55 3.50 0.95 -9.18
C PRO A 55 2.20 1.60 -8.68
N GLY A 56 2.29 2.59 -7.80
CA GLY A 56 1.14 3.40 -7.35
C GLY A 56 0.75 3.27 -5.88
N ALA A 57 1.34 2.36 -5.12
CA ALA A 57 1.25 2.39 -3.66
C ALA A 57 2.10 3.57 -3.13
N VAL A 58 1.44 4.67 -2.77
CA VAL A 58 2.05 5.97 -2.43
C VAL A 58 2.98 5.90 -1.20
N ALA A 59 2.92 4.84 -0.41
CA ALA A 59 3.92 4.56 0.61
C ALA A 59 4.16 3.06 0.76
N ALA A 60 5.43 2.67 0.83
CA ALA A 60 5.80 1.35 1.27
C ALA A 60 5.31 1.12 2.71
N PRO A 61 4.70 -0.03 3.01
CA PRO A 61 4.38 -0.38 4.39
C PRO A 61 5.69 -0.42 5.18
N THR A 62 5.85 0.48 6.15
CA THR A 62 7.11 0.67 6.89
C THR A 62 7.60 -0.60 7.58
N ALA A 63 6.68 -1.45 8.05
CA ALA A 63 7.02 -2.76 8.61
C ALA A 63 7.71 -3.70 7.60
N GLY A 64 7.40 -3.55 6.31
CA GLY A 64 8.01 -4.30 5.22
C GLY A 64 9.43 -3.85 4.88
N LEU A 65 9.81 -2.63 5.25
CA LEU A 65 11.16 -2.09 5.01
C LEU A 65 12.23 -2.76 5.90
N HIS A 66 11.83 -3.55 6.89
CA HIS A 66 12.74 -4.37 7.70
C HIS A 66 13.17 -5.67 7.02
N PHE A 67 12.64 -5.99 5.83
CA PHE A 67 12.97 -7.19 5.08
C PHE A 67 13.94 -6.88 3.94
N ASP A 68 14.99 -7.68 3.87
CA ASP A 68 15.91 -7.73 2.74
C ASP A 68 15.83 -9.11 2.05
N GLU A 69 16.36 -9.22 0.83
CA GLU A 69 16.33 -10.47 0.07
C GLU A 69 17.02 -11.63 0.82
N PRO A 70 18.19 -11.44 1.48
CA PRO A 70 18.81 -12.49 2.29
C PRO A 70 17.93 -13.01 3.44
N LEU A 71 17.16 -12.15 4.11
CA LEU A 71 16.22 -12.56 5.16
C LEU A 71 15.04 -13.32 4.57
N LEU A 72 14.46 -12.82 3.47
CA LEU A 72 13.36 -13.49 2.80
C LEU A 72 13.76 -14.89 2.34
N GLU A 73 14.96 -15.06 1.80
CA GLU A 73 15.45 -16.36 1.38
C GLU A 73 15.65 -17.32 2.56
N LYS A 74 16.15 -16.83 3.71
CA LYS A 74 16.23 -17.63 4.95
C LYS A 74 14.85 -18.05 5.44
N LEU A 75 13.81 -17.23 5.24
CA LEU A 75 12.43 -17.58 5.61
C LEU A 75 11.88 -18.64 4.66
N ARG A 76 12.06 -18.48 3.33
CA ARG A 76 11.67 -19.48 2.32
C ARG A 76 12.34 -20.83 2.58
N ALA A 77 13.65 -20.84 2.88
CA ALA A 77 14.42 -22.04 3.21
C ALA A 77 13.92 -22.75 4.49
N LYS A 78 13.23 -22.04 5.39
CA LYS A 78 12.58 -22.59 6.57
C LYS A 78 11.15 -23.09 6.31
N GLY A 79 10.68 -23.02 5.07
CA GLY A 79 9.32 -23.39 4.68
C GLY A 79 8.27 -22.32 5.01
N VAL A 80 8.68 -21.05 5.17
CA VAL A 80 7.73 -19.94 5.33
C VAL A 80 7.19 -19.56 3.96
N GLU A 81 5.89 -19.73 3.78
CA GLU A 81 5.13 -19.27 2.61
C GLU A 81 4.90 -17.75 2.70
N MET A 82 4.98 -17.07 1.56
CA MET A 82 4.74 -15.63 1.44
C MET A 82 3.52 -15.40 0.55
N ALA A 83 2.67 -14.45 0.94
CA ALA A 83 1.49 -14.05 0.18
C ALA A 83 1.34 -12.53 0.29
N PHE A 84 0.94 -11.86 -0.79
CA PHE A 84 0.98 -10.40 -0.90
C PHE A 84 -0.41 -9.81 -1.13
N VAL A 85 -0.76 -8.80 -0.34
CA VAL A 85 -1.96 -7.97 -0.52
C VAL A 85 -1.56 -6.61 -1.06
N THR A 86 -2.44 -5.96 -1.82
CA THR A 86 -2.20 -4.59 -2.30
C THR A 86 -3.17 -3.65 -1.60
N LEU A 87 -2.66 -2.58 -0.98
CA LEU A 87 -3.49 -1.47 -0.53
C LEU A 87 -3.23 -0.25 -1.42
N HIS A 88 -4.27 0.19 -2.10
CA HIS A 88 -4.29 1.46 -2.81
C HIS A 88 -4.71 2.53 -1.82
N VAL A 89 -3.71 3.28 -1.38
CA VAL A 89 -3.88 4.37 -0.42
C VAL A 89 -4.20 5.64 -1.21
N GLY A 90 -5.37 6.23 -0.96
CA GLY A 90 -5.75 7.50 -1.57
C GLY A 90 -4.93 8.66 -1.02
N ALA A 91 -4.91 9.79 -1.74
CA ALA A 91 -4.21 11.02 -1.31
C ALA A 91 -4.66 11.57 0.07
N GLY A 92 -5.82 11.11 0.57
CA GLY A 92 -6.36 11.47 1.87
C GLY A 92 -5.58 10.95 3.07
N THR A 93 -4.85 9.84 2.95
CA THR A 93 -4.18 9.21 4.11
C THR A 93 -3.01 10.06 4.65
N PHE A 94 -2.52 11.01 3.87
CA PHE A 94 -1.50 11.99 4.29
C PHE A 94 -2.09 13.38 4.56
N GLN A 95 -3.40 13.57 4.41
CA GLN A 95 -4.00 14.86 4.70
C GLN A 95 -4.07 15.06 6.22
N PRO A 96 -3.58 16.19 6.74
CA PRO A 96 -3.77 16.52 8.15
C PRO A 96 -5.27 16.66 8.44
N VAL A 97 -5.69 16.28 9.64
CA VAL A 97 -7.04 16.57 10.13
C VAL A 97 -7.17 18.09 10.23
N ARG A 98 -8.10 18.66 9.45
CA ARG A 98 -8.34 20.11 9.33
C ARG A 98 -9.68 20.55 9.93
N VAL A 99 -10.30 19.68 10.73
CA VAL A 99 -11.59 19.93 11.40
C VAL A 99 -11.39 20.00 12.91
N ASP A 100 -12.17 20.84 13.56
CA ASP A 100 -12.11 21.02 15.02
C ASP A 100 -12.76 19.85 15.78
N THR A 101 -13.70 19.16 15.14
CA THR A 101 -14.46 18.03 15.68
C THR A 101 -14.18 16.80 14.82
N ILE A 102 -13.76 15.69 15.42
CA ILE A 102 -13.27 14.48 14.71
C ILE A 102 -14.38 13.86 13.87
N GLU A 103 -15.62 13.94 14.34
CA GLU A 103 -16.82 13.43 13.68
C GLU A 103 -17.07 14.10 12.32
N ASP A 104 -16.56 15.32 12.12
CA ASP A 104 -16.65 16.05 10.86
C ASP A 104 -15.50 15.69 9.88
N HIS A 105 -14.55 14.85 10.31
CA HIS A 105 -13.42 14.46 9.47
C HIS A 105 -13.83 13.40 8.45
N ILE A 106 -13.81 13.79 7.17
CA ILE A 106 -14.06 12.86 6.07
C ILE A 106 -12.77 12.08 5.77
N MET A 107 -12.74 10.82 6.20
CA MET A 107 -11.71 9.87 5.78
C MET A 107 -11.96 9.41 4.35
N HIS A 108 -10.94 9.55 3.49
CA HIS A 108 -11.01 9.01 2.13
C HIS A 108 -11.05 7.47 2.17
N SER A 109 -11.83 6.87 1.29
CA SER A 109 -11.90 5.41 1.17
C SER A 109 -10.55 4.85 0.71
N GLU A 110 -10.07 3.84 1.43
CA GLU A 110 -8.94 3.02 1.00
C GLU A 110 -9.47 1.81 0.21
N TYR A 111 -8.73 1.39 -0.82
CA TYR A 111 -9.09 0.22 -1.62
C TYR A 111 -8.03 -0.87 -1.43
N ALA A 112 -8.44 -2.03 -0.92
CA ALA A 112 -7.57 -3.18 -0.74
C ALA A 112 -7.90 -4.28 -1.74
N GLU A 113 -6.88 -4.83 -2.37
CA GLU A 113 -6.95 -6.07 -3.15
C GLU A 113 -6.37 -7.22 -2.31
N VAL A 114 -7.24 -8.19 -2.04
CA VAL A 114 -6.86 -9.48 -1.46
C VAL A 114 -7.17 -10.54 -2.51
N PRO A 115 -6.18 -10.93 -3.34
CA PRO A 115 -6.42 -11.88 -4.41
C PRO A 115 -6.70 -13.30 -3.87
N GLN A 116 -7.35 -14.13 -4.70
CA GLN A 116 -7.85 -15.45 -4.29
C GLN A 116 -6.71 -16.39 -3.84
N ASP A 117 -5.53 -16.27 -4.43
CA ASP A 117 -4.33 -17.02 -4.04
C ASP A 117 -3.91 -16.74 -2.58
N VAL A 118 -4.03 -15.49 -2.11
CA VAL A 118 -3.80 -15.13 -0.71
C VAL A 118 -4.84 -15.78 0.20
N VAL A 119 -6.11 -15.78 -0.23
CA VAL A 119 -7.20 -16.43 0.52
C VAL A 119 -6.92 -17.93 0.66
N ASP A 120 -6.57 -18.58 -0.44
CA ASP A 120 -6.27 -20.01 -0.48
C ASP A 120 -5.06 -20.34 0.39
N ALA A 121 -4.00 -19.52 0.34
CA ALA A 121 -2.81 -19.67 1.18
C ALA A 121 -3.14 -19.54 2.67
N VAL A 122 -3.96 -18.56 3.06
CA VAL A 122 -4.41 -18.36 4.44
C VAL A 122 -5.23 -19.54 4.93
N LEU A 123 -6.18 -20.03 4.13
CA LEU A 123 -7.02 -21.17 4.47
C LEU A 123 -6.18 -22.46 4.59
N ALA A 124 -5.27 -22.68 3.66
CA ALA A 124 -4.38 -23.84 3.68
C ALA A 124 -3.44 -23.81 4.89
N ALA A 125 -2.88 -22.65 5.25
CA ALA A 125 -2.08 -22.48 6.45
C ALA A 125 -2.88 -22.81 7.73
N LYS A 126 -4.11 -22.28 7.84
CA LYS A 126 -5.00 -22.58 8.96
C LYS A 126 -5.36 -24.07 9.04
N ALA A 127 -5.65 -24.72 7.91
CA ALA A 127 -5.96 -26.15 7.85
C ALA A 127 -4.78 -27.03 8.30
N ARG A 128 -3.54 -26.58 8.08
CA ARG A 128 -2.32 -27.25 8.59
C ARG A 128 -2.03 -26.96 10.07
N GLY A 129 -2.80 -26.10 10.74
CA GLY A 129 -2.53 -25.65 12.10
C GLY A 129 -1.38 -24.63 12.20
N ASN A 130 -0.98 -24.04 11.06
CA ASN A 130 0.09 -23.05 11.01
C ASN A 130 -0.42 -21.64 11.35
N ARG A 131 0.53 -20.72 11.60
CA ARG A 131 0.26 -19.31 11.88
C ARG A 131 0.22 -18.51 10.58
N VAL A 132 -0.70 -17.54 10.51
CA VAL A 132 -0.72 -16.47 9.50
C VAL A 132 -0.24 -15.19 10.17
N ILE A 133 0.84 -14.60 9.66
CA ILE A 133 1.49 -13.43 10.25
C ILE A 133 1.39 -12.28 9.24
N ALA A 134 0.56 -11.29 9.54
CA ALA A 134 0.47 -10.07 8.75
C ALA A 134 1.65 -9.14 9.08
N VAL A 135 2.33 -8.64 8.05
CA VAL A 135 3.43 -7.68 8.21
C VAL A 135 2.87 -6.26 8.03
N GLY A 136 2.74 -5.54 9.15
CA GLY A 136 2.22 -4.18 9.19
C GLY A 136 0.70 -4.08 9.39
N THR A 137 0.26 -2.96 9.97
CA THR A 137 -1.15 -2.70 10.30
C THR A 137 -2.05 -2.62 9.06
N THR A 138 -1.51 -2.14 7.94
CA THR A 138 -2.19 -2.16 6.64
C THR A 138 -2.60 -3.58 6.24
N SER A 139 -1.65 -4.51 6.24
CA SER A 139 -1.90 -5.91 5.90
C SER A 139 -2.92 -6.54 6.84
N VAL A 140 -2.85 -6.23 8.14
CA VAL A 140 -3.86 -6.67 9.14
C VAL A 140 -5.24 -6.17 8.76
N ARG A 141 -5.41 -4.86 8.56
CA ARG A 141 -6.72 -4.26 8.23
C ARG A 141 -7.28 -4.82 6.93
N SER A 142 -6.46 -5.03 5.90
CA SER A 142 -6.89 -5.62 4.62
C SER A 142 -7.42 -7.05 4.80
N LEU A 143 -6.68 -7.91 5.49
CA LEU A 143 -7.06 -9.32 5.71
C LEU A 143 -8.33 -9.44 6.57
N GLU A 144 -8.39 -8.70 7.68
CA GLU A 144 -9.55 -8.72 8.58
C GLU A 144 -10.81 -8.15 7.90
N SER A 145 -10.66 -7.09 7.09
CA SER A 145 -11.78 -6.52 6.33
C SER A 145 -12.30 -7.51 5.28
N ALA A 146 -11.40 -8.21 4.58
CA ALA A 146 -11.78 -9.24 3.61
C ALA A 146 -12.47 -10.43 4.29
N ALA A 147 -11.97 -10.86 5.45
CA ALA A 147 -12.59 -11.93 6.24
C ALA A 147 -14.03 -11.58 6.67
N GLN A 148 -14.24 -10.39 7.24
CA GLN A 148 -15.58 -9.94 7.62
C GLN A 148 -16.53 -9.80 6.42
N ALA A 149 -16.03 -9.36 5.26
CA ALA A 149 -16.84 -9.25 4.05
C ALA A 149 -17.27 -10.64 3.52
N ALA A 150 -16.41 -11.65 3.65
CA ALA A 150 -16.73 -13.03 3.26
C ALA A 150 -17.78 -13.66 4.20
N GLU A 151 -17.69 -13.43 5.52
CA GLU A 151 -18.69 -13.89 6.48
C GLU A 151 -20.07 -13.30 6.20
N LYS A 152 -20.15 -12.00 5.94
CA LYS A 152 -21.42 -11.31 5.62
C LYS A 152 -22.09 -11.81 4.33
N ARG A 153 -21.32 -12.34 3.38
CA ARG A 153 -21.85 -12.92 2.13
C ARG A 153 -22.29 -14.36 2.26
N SER A 154 -21.94 -15.02 3.37
CA SER A 154 -22.29 -16.42 3.64
C SER A 154 -23.60 -16.55 4.44
N HIS A 155 -24.26 -15.43 4.74
CA HIS A 155 -25.57 -15.29 5.38
C HIS A 155 -26.56 -14.62 4.43
#